data_AF-A0A957HQQ7-F1
#
_entry.id   AF-A0A957HQQ7-F1
#
_cell.length_a   1.000
_cell.length_b   1.000
_cell.length_c   1.000
_cell.angle_alpha   90.00
_cell.angle_beta   90.00
_cell.angle_gamma   90.00
#
_symmetry.space_group_name_H-M   'P 1'
#
loop_
_entity.id
_entity.type
_entity.pdbx_description
1 polymer ?
#
loop_
_entity_poly.entity_id
_entity_poly.type
_entity_poly.pdbx_seq_one_letter_code
_entity_poly.pdbx_strand_id
1 'polypeptide(L)'
;MTQATATQTEPFNYKKTLIVGFGFLGISIIWPIFNQFIPIFLQAGNPEFEAQLLAAGRDIPDVIGFGLAPSLALFIMTWDNIINVFVQP
;
A
#
# COMPACT_ATOMS: atom_id res chain seq x y z
N MET A 1 -42.76 41.95 -5.54
CA MET A 1 -41.36 42.35 -5.33
C MET A 1 -40.57 41.07 -5.08
N THR A 2 -39.89 40.56 -6.11
CA THR A 2 -39.22 39.26 -6.08
C THR A 2 -37.73 39.51 -5.86
N GLN A 3 -37.21 39.20 -4.67
CA GLN A 3 -35.77 39.31 -4.42
C GLN A 3 -35.08 38.12 -5.08
N ALA A 4 -34.20 38.40 -6.04
CA ALA A 4 -33.31 37.41 -6.63
C ALA A 4 -32.22 37.07 -5.61
N THR A 5 -32.21 35.83 -5.11
CA THR A 5 -31.17 35.32 -4.22
C THR A 5 -29.87 35.19 -5.01
N ALA A 6 -28.90 36.07 -4.76
CA ALA A 6 -27.57 35.96 -5.35
C ALA A 6 -26.88 34.69 -4.81
N THR A 7 -26.53 33.77 -5.70
CA THR A 7 -25.78 32.55 -5.36
C THR A 7 -24.36 32.96 -4.98
N GLN A 8 -24.04 32.97 -3.68
CA GLN A 8 -22.66 33.20 -3.22
C GLN A 8 -21.79 32.00 -3.62
N THR A 9 -20.80 32.25 -4.48
CA THR A 9 -19.77 31.27 -4.83
C THR A 9 -18.63 31.39 -3.84
N GLU A 10 -18.54 30.44 -2.91
CA GLU A 10 -17.38 30.33 -2.01
C GLU A 10 -16.08 30.18 -2.84
N PRO A 11 -15.00 30.90 -2.51
CA PRO A 11 -13.75 30.82 -3.24
C PRO A 11 -13.10 29.43 -3.05
N PHE A 12 -12.59 28.88 -4.15
CA PHE A 12 -11.93 27.56 -4.14
C PHE A 12 -10.69 27.54 -3.25
N ASN A 13 -10.59 26.57 -2.34
CA ASN A 13 -9.50 26.49 -1.37
C ASN A 13 -8.30 25.69 -1.89
N TYR A 14 -7.44 26.34 -2.66
CA TYR A 14 -6.24 25.73 -3.25
C TYR A 14 -5.29 25.08 -2.23
N LYS A 15 -5.13 25.66 -1.03
CA LYS A 15 -4.25 25.09 0.01
C LYS A 15 -4.74 23.73 0.48
N LYS A 16 -6.06 23.59 0.71
CA LYS A 16 -6.67 22.30 1.09
C LYS A 16 -6.56 21.29 -0.05
N THR A 17 -6.81 21.71 -1.29
CA THR A 17 -6.69 20.84 -2.47
C THR A 17 -5.26 20.33 -2.66
N LEU A 18 -4.26 21.19 -2.46
CA LEU A 18 -2.85 20.80 -2.57
C LEU A 18 -2.48 19.75 -1.52
N ILE A 19 -2.89 19.94 -0.26
CA ILE A 19 -2.63 18.99 0.83
C ILE A 19 -3.30 17.64 0.56
N VAL A 20 -4.55 17.64 0.10
CA VAL A 20 -5.27 16.41 -0.28
C VAL A 20 -4.57 15.73 -1.46
N GLY A 21 -4.14 16.48 -2.47
CA GLY A 21 -3.39 15.96 -3.61
C GLY A 21 -2.05 15.32 -3.21
N PHE A 22 -1.30 15.93 -2.29
CA PHE A 22 -0.08 15.33 -1.74
C PHE A 22 -0.36 14.10 -0.86
N GLY A 23 -1.45 14.09 -0.10
CA GLY A 23 -1.88 12.91 0.64
C GLY A 23 -2.18 11.73 -0.30
N PHE A 24 -2.88 12.00 -1.40
CA PHE A 24 -3.17 11.02 -2.43
C PHE A 24 -1.89 10.54 -3.16
N LEU A 25 -1.00 11.47 -3.52
CA LEU A 25 0.29 11.15 -4.12
C LEU A 25 1.14 10.28 -3.19
N GLY A 26 1.19 10.60 -1.90
CA GLY A 26 1.91 9.81 -0.90
C GLY A 26 1.40 8.37 -0.84
N ILE A 27 0.09 8.19 -0.73
CA ILE A 27 -0.55 6.86 -0.73
C ILE A 27 -0.24 6.10 -2.02
N SER A 28 -0.27 6.77 -3.18
CA SER A 28 0.01 6.14 -4.48
C SER A 28 1.43 5.61 -4.63
N ILE A 29 2.40 6.16 -3.89
CA ILE A 29 3.80 5.71 -3.90
C ILE A 29 4.03 4.68 -2.80
N ILE A 30 3.51 4.92 -1.60
CA ILE A 30 3.74 4.07 -0.43
C ILE A 30 3.05 2.71 -0.61
N TRP A 31 1.83 2.67 -1.16
CA TRP A 31 1.05 1.43 -1.26
C TRP A 31 1.72 0.35 -2.13
N PRO A 32 2.16 0.63 -3.38
CA PRO A 32 2.89 -0.37 -4.18
C PRO A 32 4.21 -0.82 -3.55
N ILE A 33 4.92 0.08 -2.87
CA ILE A 33 6.16 -0.24 -2.15
C ILE A 33 5.85 -1.22 -1.01
N PHE A 34 4.86 -0.91 -0.18
CA PHE A 34 4.43 -1.80 0.91
C PHE A 34 4.07 -3.18 0.38
N ASN A 35 3.22 -3.27 -0.65
CA ASN A 35 2.81 -4.53 -1.24
C ASN A 35 3.97 -5.36 -1.81
N GLN A 36 5.00 -4.71 -2.35
CA GLN A 36 6.17 -5.40 -2.88
C GLN A 36 7.08 -5.94 -1.76
N PHE A 37 7.28 -5.18 -0.69
CA PHE A 37 8.29 -5.50 0.32
C PHE A 37 7.76 -6.30 1.51
N ILE A 38 6.47 -6.21 1.84
CA ILE A 38 5.89 -6.94 2.98
C ILE A 38 6.08 -8.46 2.87
N PRO A 39 5.82 -9.12 1.73
CA PRO A 39 6.09 -10.56 1.60
C PRO A 39 7.53 -10.92 1.91
N ILE A 40 8.47 -10.05 1.53
CA ILE A 40 9.91 -10.26 1.72
C ILE A 40 10.24 -10.16 3.21
N PHE A 41 9.75 -9.13 3.90
CA PHE A 41 9.97 -8.99 5.34
C PHE A 41 9.30 -10.10 6.17
N LEU A 42 8.13 -10.57 5.74
CA LEU A 42 7.44 -11.68 6.41
C LEU A 42 8.23 -13.00 6.29
N GLN A 43 8.84 -13.26 5.13
CA GLN A 43 9.49 -14.55 4.83
C GLN A 43 11.01 -14.55 5.08
N ALA A 44 11.68 -13.40 5.13
CA ALA A 44 13.13 -13.34 5.34
C ALA A 44 13.52 -14.02 6.66
N GLY A 45 14.55 -14.86 6.61
CA GLY A 45 14.98 -15.78 7.68
C GLY A 45 14.32 -17.16 7.66
N ASN A 46 13.42 -17.45 6.70
CA ASN A 46 12.86 -18.79 6.50
C ASN A 46 13.74 -19.62 5.54
N PRO A 47 14.26 -20.80 5.95
CA PRO A 47 15.15 -21.61 5.10
C PRO A 47 14.50 -22.11 3.80
N GLU A 48 13.19 -22.35 3.80
CA GLU A 48 12.45 -22.82 2.62
C GLU A 48 12.32 -21.70 1.59
N PHE A 49 12.12 -20.46 2.04
CA PHE A 49 12.09 -19.27 1.20
C PHE A 49 13.47 -18.98 0.59
N GLU A 50 14.54 -19.07 1.39
CA GLU A 50 15.91 -18.90 0.91
C GLU A 50 16.30 -19.94 -0.14
N ALA A 51 15.94 -21.22 0.09
CA ALA A 51 16.16 -22.27 -0.88
C ALA A 51 15.42 -22.01 -2.21
N GLN A 52 14.18 -21.49 -2.15
CA GLN A 52 13.42 -21.09 -3.34
C GLN A 52 14.07 -19.92 -4.08
N LEU A 53 14.59 -18.92 -3.37
CA LEU A 53 15.29 -17.80 -3.97
C LEU A 53 16.58 -18.23 -4.67
N LEU A 54 17.39 -19.06 -4.01
CA LEU A 54 18.61 -19.61 -4.58
C LEU A 54 18.31 -20.46 -5.82
N ALA A 55 17.27 -21.30 -5.78
CA ALA A 55 16.82 -22.08 -6.93
C ALA A 55 16.33 -21.19 -8.10
N ALA A 56 15.77 -20.03 -7.80
CA ALA A 56 15.38 -19.02 -8.79
C ALA A 56 16.55 -18.13 -9.26
N GLY A 57 17.79 -18.38 -8.78
CA GLY A 57 18.96 -17.56 -9.10
C GLY A 57 18.90 -16.15 -8.52
N ARG A 58 18.13 -15.94 -7.44
CA ARG A 58 18.02 -14.65 -6.73
C ARG A 58 18.84 -14.66 -5.45
N ASP A 59 19.40 -13.50 -5.13
CA ASP A 59 20.12 -13.29 -3.88
C ASP A 59 19.20 -13.37 -2.67
N ILE A 60 19.76 -13.85 -1.56
CA ILE A 60 19.06 -13.88 -0.26
C ILE A 60 18.98 -12.44 0.27
N PRO A 61 17.78 -11.94 0.63
CA PRO A 61 17.63 -10.62 1.21
C PRO A 61 18.40 -10.50 2.52
N ASP A 62 19.33 -9.55 2.61
CA ASP A 62 20.00 -9.17 3.86
C ASP A 62 19.12 -8.20 4.65
N VAL A 63 17.97 -8.70 5.11
CA VAL A 63 17.01 -7.94 5.92
C VAL A 63 16.53 -8.78 7.09
N ILE A 64 16.35 -8.15 8.25
CA ILE A 64 15.76 -8.79 9.42
C ILE A 64 14.27 -8.99 9.15
N GLY A 65 13.85 -10.24 9.00
CA GLY A 65 12.46 -10.64 8.79
C GLY A 65 11.89 -11.47 9.93
N PHE A 66 10.65 -11.93 9.72
CA PHE A 66 9.90 -12.73 10.69
C PHE A 66 10.03 -14.25 10.49
N GLY A 67 10.69 -14.71 9.41
CA GLY A 67 10.89 -16.13 9.11
C GLY A 67 9.61 -16.94 8.89
N LEU A 68 8.50 -16.28 8.55
CA LEU A 68 7.22 -16.95 8.34
C LEU A 68 7.28 -17.88 7.12
N ALA A 69 6.52 -18.98 7.19
CA ALA A 69 6.37 -19.88 6.05
C ALA A 69 5.75 -19.15 4.84
N PRO A 70 6.15 -19.49 3.60
CA PRO A 70 5.59 -18.88 2.40
C PRO A 70 4.05 -18.92 2.33
N SER A 71 3.45 -20.02 2.80
CA SER A 71 1.99 -20.18 2.85
C SER A 71 1.29 -19.16 3.76
N LEU A 72 1.91 -18.81 4.90
CA LEU A 72 1.36 -17.82 5.83
C LEU A 72 1.54 -16.40 5.29
N ALA A 73 2.68 -16.11 4.66
CA ALA A 73 2.88 -14.84 3.97
C ALA A 73 1.85 -14.65 2.83
N LEU A 74 1.61 -15.71 2.03
CA LEU A 74 0.56 -15.70 0.99
C LEU A 74 -0.83 -15.49 1.59
N PHE A 75 -1.14 -16.11 2.72
CA PHE A 75 -2.41 -15.92 3.43
C PHE A 75 -2.59 -14.46 3.86
N ILE A 76 -1.59 -13.85 4.49
CA ILE A 76 -1.62 -12.45 4.93
C ILE A 76 -1.81 -11.51 3.72
N MET A 77 -1.03 -11.71 2.65
CA MET A 77 -1.13 -10.89 1.44
C MET A 77 -2.47 -11.06 0.74
N THR A 78 -3.06 -12.25 0.77
CA THR A 78 -4.38 -12.49 0.19
C THR A 78 -5.46 -11.73 0.96
N TRP A 79 -5.41 -11.76 2.29
CA TRP A 79 -6.35 -11.00 3.12
C TRP A 79 -6.20 -9.48 2.98
N ASP A 80 -4.96 -8.98 2.91
CA ASP A 80 -4.71 -7.56 2.62
C ASP A 80 -5.40 -7.12 1.32
N ASN A 81 -5.20 -7.87 0.23
CA ASN A 81 -5.84 -7.58 -1.06
C ASN A 81 -7.37 -7.66 -1.01
N ILE A 82 -7.95 -8.65 -0.31
CA ILE A 82 -9.40 -8.77 -0.14
C ILE A 82 -9.96 -7.55 0.59
N ILE A 83 -9.37 -7.18 1.71
CA ILE A 83 -9.78 -6.00 2.50
C ILE A 83 -9.67 -4.75 1.63
N ASN A 84 -8.61 -4.65 0.83
CA ASN A 84 -8.37 -3.51 -0.04
C ASN A 84 -9.49 -3.30 -1.07
N VAL A 85 -10.06 -4.38 -1.62
CA VAL A 85 -11.21 -4.31 -2.54
C VAL A 85 -12.48 -3.74 -1.88
N PHE A 86 -12.63 -3.88 -0.56
CA PHE A 86 -13.79 -3.36 0.17
C PHE A 86 -13.57 -1.98 0.78
N VAL A 87 -12.31 -1.61 1.04
CA VAL A 87 -11.95 -0.36 1.72
C VAL A 87 -11.61 0.74 0.72
N GLN A 88 -11.02 0.40 -0.44
CA GLN A 88 -10.79 1.36 -1.50
C GLN A 88 -12.12 1.63 -2.25
N PRO A 89 -12.55 2.90 -2.34
CA PRO A 89 -13.80 3.29 -2.99
C PRO A 89 -13.77 3.17 -4.51
#